data_AF-A0A7X4A1J2-F1
#
_entry.id   AF-A0A7X4A1J2-F1
#
_cell.length_a   1.000
_cell.length_b   1.000
_cell.length_c   1.000
_cell.angle_alpha   90.00
_cell.angle_beta   90.00
_cell.angle_gamma   90.00
#
_symmetry.space_group_name_H-M   'P 1'
#
loop_
_entity.id
_entity.type
_entity.pdbx_description
1 polymer ?
#
loop_
_entity_poly.entity_id
_entity_poly.type
_entity_poly.pdbx_seq_one_letter_code
_entity_poly.pdbx_strand_id
1 'polypeptide(L)'
;MRYRIRIKGLSPLVMHNGAAGLDNRSPANIEKAEIASKRGKNRTEADDARLRELETLTSLWLDEDESPTVPASALRATIETGARKLKQGPQVREGLIVDRVESFDYDTSLGETVEELCKTVQFTTGVVVQRNRILRTRAKFDEWAVTFTVECDDELVDERQLAVWLDIAGRRIGLGDWRPEKSGHYGRFVTESLEEF
;
A
#
# COMPACT_ATOMS: atom_id res chain seq x y z
N MET A 1 19.71 -15.47 8.81
CA MET A 1 18.46 -16.25 8.99
C MET A 1 17.40 -15.79 8.01
N ARG A 2 16.43 -16.65 7.65
CA ARG A 2 15.31 -16.29 6.78
C ARG A 2 13.99 -16.58 7.47
N TYR A 3 13.03 -15.67 7.31
CA TYR A 3 11.71 -15.80 7.91
C TYR A 3 10.62 -15.61 6.86
N ARG A 4 9.61 -16.47 6.92
CA ARG A 4 8.34 -16.34 6.20
C ARG A 4 7.35 -15.69 7.17
N ILE A 5 6.79 -14.56 6.76
CA ILE A 5 5.93 -13.73 7.60
C ILE A 5 4.58 -13.58 6.93
N ARG A 6 3.52 -13.83 7.69
CA ARG A 6 2.16 -13.48 7.29
C ARG A 6 1.61 -12.39 8.20
N ILE A 7 1.13 -11.31 7.60
CA ILE A 7 0.40 -10.25 8.31
C ILE A 7 -1.04 -10.16 7.79
N LYS A 8 -1.98 -9.87 8.70
CA LYS A 8 -3.40 -9.68 8.38
C LYS A 8 -3.91 -8.32 8.80
N GLY A 9 -4.69 -7.69 7.94
CA GLY A 9 -5.32 -6.40 8.19
C GLY A 9 -6.28 -6.42 9.39
N LEU A 10 -6.14 -5.44 10.27
CA LEU A 10 -7.10 -5.11 11.33
C LEU A 10 -7.99 -3.90 10.98
N SER A 11 -7.71 -3.29 9.83
CA SER A 11 -8.43 -2.16 9.26
C SER A 11 -8.21 -2.17 7.74
N PRO A 12 -9.08 -1.54 6.95
CA PRO A 12 -8.90 -1.50 5.50
C PRO A 12 -7.53 -0.93 5.10
N LEU A 13 -6.96 -1.44 4.01
CA LEU A 13 -5.75 -0.90 3.42
C LEU A 13 -6.12 0.06 2.30
N VAL A 14 -5.65 1.31 2.37
CA VAL A 14 -5.75 2.25 1.25
C VAL A 14 -4.39 2.32 0.57
N MET A 15 -4.32 1.83 -0.66
CA MET A 15 -3.08 1.85 -1.43
C MET A 15 -2.76 3.25 -1.95
N HIS A 16 -1.46 3.51 -2.13
CA HIS A 16 -0.97 4.74 -2.74
C HIS A 16 0.38 4.52 -3.40
N ASN A 17 0.37 4.35 -4.71
CA ASN A 17 1.57 4.35 -5.53
C ASN A 17 2.06 5.79 -5.78
N GLY A 18 3.00 6.24 -4.93
CA GLY A 18 3.56 7.59 -5.01
C GLY A 18 4.31 7.89 -6.31
N ALA A 19 4.83 6.87 -7.01
CA ALA A 19 5.55 7.05 -8.27
C ALA A 19 4.60 7.19 -9.47
N ALA A 20 3.48 6.47 -9.47
CA ALA A 20 2.51 6.49 -10.56
C ALA A 20 1.91 7.89 -10.81
N GLY A 21 1.77 8.71 -9.77
CA GLY A 21 1.33 10.10 -9.92
C GLY A 21 2.41 11.07 -10.44
N LEU A 22 3.68 10.67 -10.43
CA LEU A 22 4.82 11.51 -10.85
C LEU A 22 5.17 11.29 -12.32
N ASP A 23 4.87 10.12 -12.89
CA ASP A 23 5.11 9.84 -14.30
C ASP A 23 4.01 10.44 -15.20
N ASN A 24 4.15 11.72 -15.51
CA ASN A 24 3.23 12.44 -16.39
C ASN A 24 3.19 11.92 -17.85
N ARG A 25 4.07 10.96 -18.22
CA ARG A 25 4.10 10.33 -19.54
C ARG A 25 3.39 8.98 -19.57
N SER A 26 3.00 8.44 -18.42
CA SER A 26 2.21 7.21 -18.38
C SER A 26 0.88 7.39 -19.13
N PRO A 27 0.40 6.35 -19.85
CA PRO A 27 -0.90 6.41 -20.54
C PRO A 27 -2.04 6.87 -19.63
N ALA A 28 -2.08 6.39 -18.38
CA ALA A 28 -3.08 6.76 -17.41
C ALA A 28 -3.04 8.26 -17.04
N ASN A 29 -1.85 8.86 -16.87
CA ASN A 29 -1.74 10.29 -16.55
C ASN A 29 -2.05 11.19 -17.76
N ILE A 30 -1.72 10.76 -18.98
CA ILE A 30 -2.10 11.45 -20.21
C ILE A 30 -3.62 11.49 -20.33
N GLU A 31 -4.29 10.34 -20.23
CA GLU A 31 -5.75 10.25 -20.33
C GLU A 31 -6.45 11.06 -19.21
N LYS A 32 -5.94 11.01 -17.98
CA LYS A 32 -6.45 11.86 -16.88
C LYS A 32 -6.34 13.34 -17.21
N ALA A 33 -5.24 13.79 -17.81
CA ALA A 33 -5.07 15.19 -18.20
C ALA A 33 -6.05 15.60 -19.31
N GLU A 34 -6.29 14.74 -20.29
CA GLU A 34 -7.28 14.95 -21.35
C GLU A 34 -8.69 15.08 -20.78
N ILE A 35 -9.12 14.16 -19.93
CA ILE A 35 -10.41 14.23 -19.22
C ILE A 35 -10.49 15.50 -18.36
N ALA A 36 -9.43 15.79 -17.59
CA ALA A 36 -9.39 16.95 -16.72
C ALA A 36 -9.39 18.29 -17.48
N SER A 37 -9.09 18.31 -18.78
CA SER A 37 -9.19 19.50 -19.62
C SER A 37 -10.63 19.84 -20.02
N LYS A 38 -11.53 18.84 -20.02
CA LYS A 38 -12.95 19.03 -20.34
C LYS A 38 -13.67 19.87 -19.27
N ARG A 39 -14.60 20.72 -19.70
CA ARG A 39 -15.35 21.68 -18.86
C ARG A 39 -16.80 21.80 -19.33
N GLY A 40 -17.70 22.16 -18.42
CA GLY A 40 -19.12 22.40 -18.72
C GLY A 40 -19.77 21.21 -19.41
N LYS A 41 -20.53 21.46 -20.49
CA LYS A 41 -21.25 20.43 -21.26
C LYS A 41 -20.33 19.39 -21.92
N ASN A 42 -19.03 19.66 -22.05
CA ASN A 42 -18.07 18.73 -22.64
C ASN A 42 -17.56 17.70 -21.63
N ARG A 43 -17.85 17.85 -20.33
CA ARG A 43 -17.50 16.88 -19.30
C ARG A 43 -18.75 16.08 -18.93
N THR A 44 -18.68 14.78 -19.15
CA THR A 44 -19.80 13.86 -18.95
C THR A 44 -19.64 13.05 -17.66
N GLU A 45 -20.71 12.38 -17.23
CA GLU A 45 -20.63 11.42 -16.12
C GLU A 45 -19.70 10.24 -16.43
N ALA A 46 -19.64 9.81 -17.70
CA ALA A 46 -18.71 8.79 -18.16
C ALA A 46 -17.25 9.24 -18.02
N ASP A 47 -16.95 10.51 -18.30
CA ASP A 47 -15.63 11.09 -18.05
C ASP A 47 -15.27 11.06 -16.57
N ASP A 48 -16.22 11.38 -15.68
CA ASP A 48 -16.01 11.34 -14.24
C ASP A 48 -15.81 9.91 -13.72
N ALA A 49 -16.56 8.94 -14.22
CA ALA A 49 -16.38 7.53 -13.90
C ALA A 49 -14.99 7.03 -14.36
N ARG A 50 -14.61 7.34 -15.61
CA ARG A 50 -13.31 6.97 -16.15
C ARG A 50 -12.16 7.63 -15.39
N LEU A 51 -12.31 8.88 -14.97
CA LEU A 51 -11.32 9.55 -14.12
C LEU A 51 -11.12 8.81 -12.79
N ARG A 52 -12.19 8.33 -12.15
CA ARG A 52 -12.08 7.55 -10.91
C ARG A 52 -11.39 6.20 -11.11
N GLU A 53 -11.67 5.52 -12.22
CA GLU A 53 -10.96 4.28 -12.60
C GLU A 53 -9.47 4.55 -12.76
N LEU A 54 -9.09 5.58 -13.50
CA LEU A 54 -7.68 5.96 -13.72
C LEU A 54 -6.98 6.41 -12.44
N GLU A 55 -7.68 7.13 -11.56
CA GLU A 55 -7.14 7.47 -10.24
C GLU A 55 -6.89 6.22 -9.39
N THR A 56 -7.83 5.27 -9.41
CA THR A 56 -7.73 3.99 -8.72
C THR A 56 -6.57 3.17 -9.27
N LEU A 57 -6.45 3.05 -10.60
CA LEU A 57 -5.33 2.42 -11.29
C LEU A 57 -3.99 2.98 -10.80
N THR A 58 -3.82 4.30 -10.83
CA THR A 58 -2.57 4.94 -10.39
C THR A 58 -2.34 4.90 -8.88
N SER A 59 -3.29 4.41 -8.10
CA SER A 59 -3.11 4.24 -6.65
C SER A 59 -2.75 2.80 -6.27
N LEU A 60 -3.11 1.82 -7.10
CA LEU A 60 -2.81 0.40 -6.88
C LEU A 60 -1.29 0.17 -6.82
N TRP A 61 -0.90 -0.73 -5.93
CA TRP A 61 0.40 -1.38 -6.01
C TRP A 61 0.21 -2.69 -6.76
N LEU A 62 0.91 -2.82 -7.87
CA LEU A 62 0.89 -3.98 -8.74
C LEU A 62 2.30 -4.58 -8.81
N ASP A 63 2.40 -5.89 -8.94
CA ASP A 63 3.64 -6.58 -9.25
C ASP A 63 3.90 -6.63 -10.76
N GLU A 64 4.91 -7.42 -11.17
CA GLU A 64 5.31 -7.57 -12.57
C GLU A 64 4.27 -8.30 -13.42
N ASP A 65 3.38 -9.07 -12.79
CA ASP A 65 2.29 -9.83 -13.43
C ASP A 65 0.95 -9.07 -13.37
N GLU A 66 1.01 -7.76 -13.09
CA GLU A 66 -0.16 -6.87 -12.92
C GLU A 66 -1.14 -7.31 -11.82
N SER A 67 -0.66 -8.08 -10.83
CA SER A 67 -1.46 -8.52 -9.69
C SER A 67 -1.32 -7.55 -8.50
N PRO A 68 -2.40 -7.29 -7.74
CA PRO A 68 -2.30 -6.47 -6.53
C PRO A 68 -1.26 -7.01 -5.56
N THR A 69 -0.44 -6.13 -5.00
CA THR A 69 0.64 -6.50 -4.08
C THR A 69 0.90 -5.42 -3.02
N VAL A 70 1.82 -5.68 -2.09
CA VAL A 70 2.43 -4.64 -1.26
C VAL A 70 3.92 -4.57 -1.57
N PRO A 71 4.47 -3.43 -2.00
CA PRO A 71 5.87 -3.34 -2.35
C PRO A 71 6.78 -3.69 -1.16
N ALA A 72 7.84 -4.45 -1.42
CA ALA A 72 8.85 -4.80 -0.42
C ALA A 72 9.42 -3.55 0.30
N SER A 73 9.56 -2.44 -0.43
CA SER A 73 9.98 -1.15 0.12
C SER A 73 8.98 -0.57 1.13
N ALA A 74 7.67 -0.76 0.92
CA ALA A 74 6.63 -0.33 1.84
C ALA A 74 6.62 -1.19 3.13
N LEU A 75 6.79 -2.51 2.99
CA LEU A 75 6.95 -3.43 4.13
C LEU A 75 8.18 -3.06 4.95
N ARG A 76 9.35 -2.95 4.32
CA ARG A 76 10.60 -2.59 4.99
C ARG A 76 10.51 -1.24 5.70
N ALA A 77 9.98 -0.21 5.02
CA ALA A 77 9.82 1.10 5.62
C ALA A 77 8.89 1.08 6.85
N THR A 78 7.86 0.27 6.82
CA THR A 78 6.91 0.10 7.92
C THR A 78 7.56 -0.58 9.12
N ILE A 79 8.31 -1.67 8.88
CA ILE A 79 9.10 -2.37 9.92
C ILE A 79 10.16 -1.43 10.50
N GLU A 80 10.93 -0.75 9.65
CA GLU A 80 11.99 0.18 10.07
C GLU A 80 11.41 1.31 10.94
N THR A 81 10.27 1.87 10.56
CA THR A 81 9.61 2.93 11.33
C THR A 81 9.07 2.40 12.66
N GLY A 82 8.63 1.14 12.72
CA GLY A 82 8.31 0.43 13.95
C GLY A 82 9.52 0.33 14.87
N ALA A 83 10.64 -0.19 14.35
CA ALA A 83 11.91 -0.31 15.07
C ALA A 83 12.45 1.04 15.56
N ARG A 84 12.25 2.13 14.80
CA ARG A 84 12.63 3.50 15.23
C ARG A 84 11.95 3.92 16.53
N LYS A 85 10.77 3.38 16.88
CA LYS A 85 10.12 3.65 18.19
C LYS A 85 10.92 3.11 19.37
N LEU A 86 11.81 2.15 19.11
CA LEU A 86 12.75 1.58 20.08
C LEU A 86 14.19 2.06 19.86
N LYS A 87 14.41 3.05 18.98
CA LYS A 87 15.74 3.51 18.53
C LYS A 87 16.55 2.44 17.77
N GLN A 88 15.88 1.42 17.23
CA GLN A 88 16.49 0.29 16.51
C GLN A 88 16.34 0.40 14.97
N GLY A 89 15.90 1.55 14.46
CA GLY A 89 15.77 1.78 13.02
C GLY A 89 17.05 1.51 12.20
N PRO A 90 18.26 1.88 12.67
CA PRO A 90 19.50 1.55 11.97
C PRO A 90 19.73 0.04 11.80
N GLN A 91 19.38 -0.78 12.81
CA GLN A 91 19.54 -2.24 12.73
C GLN A 91 18.72 -2.85 11.59
N VAL A 92 17.49 -2.36 11.37
CA VAL A 92 16.69 -2.78 10.21
C VAL A 92 17.33 -2.38 8.89
N ARG A 93 18.06 -1.24 8.84
CA ARG A 93 18.70 -0.83 7.59
C ARG A 93 19.88 -1.71 7.21
N GLU A 94 20.63 -2.12 8.22
CA GLU A 94 21.89 -2.86 8.08
C GLU A 94 21.65 -4.37 8.01
N GLY A 95 20.70 -4.89 8.78
CA GLY A 95 20.52 -6.33 8.99
C GLY A 95 19.17 -6.90 8.54
N LEU A 96 18.33 -6.17 7.81
CA LEU A 96 17.06 -6.70 7.30
C LEU A 96 16.77 -6.30 5.85
N ILE A 97 16.50 -7.32 5.04
CA ILE A 97 16.04 -7.20 3.65
C ILE A 97 14.69 -7.90 3.53
N VAL A 98 13.71 -7.23 2.91
CA VAL A 98 12.48 -7.90 2.45
C VAL A 98 12.79 -8.49 1.09
N ASP A 99 12.91 -9.81 1.02
CA ASP A 99 13.38 -10.54 -0.17
C ASP A 99 12.28 -10.63 -1.23
N ARG A 100 11.11 -11.15 -0.85
CA ARG A 100 9.99 -11.33 -1.77
C ARG A 100 8.66 -11.13 -1.08
N VAL A 101 7.71 -10.57 -1.80
CA VAL A 101 6.28 -10.64 -1.45
C VAL A 101 5.70 -11.79 -2.23
N GLU A 102 5.15 -12.77 -1.53
CA GLU A 102 4.68 -14.01 -2.14
C GLU A 102 3.20 -13.97 -2.46
N SER A 103 2.40 -13.28 -1.63
CA SER A 103 0.99 -13.07 -1.90
C SER A 103 0.46 -11.80 -1.26
N PHE A 104 -0.54 -11.21 -1.91
CA PHE A 104 -1.46 -10.26 -1.33
C PHE A 104 -2.87 -10.84 -1.48
N ASP A 105 -3.44 -11.27 -0.37
CA ASP A 105 -4.75 -11.89 -0.35
C ASP A 105 -5.79 -10.82 -0.04
N TYR A 106 -6.91 -10.84 -0.76
CA TYR A 106 -8.06 -9.95 -0.56
C TYR A 106 -9.35 -10.68 -0.95
N ASP A 107 -10.50 -10.04 -0.74
CA ASP A 107 -11.79 -10.56 -1.22
C ASP A 107 -11.85 -10.53 -2.75
N THR A 108 -11.67 -11.68 -3.39
CA THR A 108 -11.65 -11.81 -4.86
C THR A 108 -13.01 -11.53 -5.50
N SER A 109 -14.11 -11.44 -4.74
CA SER A 109 -15.39 -10.96 -5.26
C SER A 109 -15.34 -9.50 -5.74
N LEU A 110 -14.30 -8.77 -5.34
CA LEU A 110 -13.98 -7.43 -5.83
C LEU A 110 -13.42 -7.45 -7.27
N GLY A 111 -13.03 -8.59 -7.82
CA GLY A 111 -12.48 -8.72 -9.17
C GLY A 111 -11.06 -9.31 -9.15
N GLU A 112 -10.69 -9.93 -10.26
CA GLU A 112 -9.40 -10.63 -10.41
C GLU A 112 -8.46 -9.91 -11.40
N THR A 113 -9.02 -9.01 -12.21
CA THR A 113 -8.27 -8.17 -13.15
C THR A 113 -8.12 -6.74 -12.65
N VAL A 114 -7.09 -6.04 -13.11
CA VAL A 114 -6.86 -4.63 -12.80
C VAL A 114 -8.06 -3.77 -13.25
N GLU A 115 -8.65 -4.08 -14.40
CA GLU A 115 -9.81 -3.36 -14.94
C GLU A 115 -11.05 -3.49 -14.05
N GLU A 116 -11.30 -4.68 -13.49
CA GLU A 116 -12.40 -4.91 -12.55
C GLU A 116 -12.13 -4.18 -11.24
N LEU A 117 -10.94 -4.33 -10.68
CA LEU A 117 -10.53 -3.68 -9.44
C LEU A 117 -10.63 -2.16 -9.52
N CYS A 118 -10.25 -1.57 -10.66
CA CYS A 118 -10.37 -0.13 -10.89
C CYS A 118 -11.82 0.39 -10.77
N LYS A 119 -12.82 -0.48 -10.86
CA LYS A 119 -14.25 -0.14 -10.71
C LYS A 119 -14.80 -0.46 -9.33
N THR A 120 -14.29 -1.50 -8.68
CA THR A 120 -14.88 -2.05 -7.44
C THR A 120 -14.19 -1.57 -6.16
N VAL A 121 -12.87 -1.35 -6.18
CA VAL A 121 -12.12 -0.96 -4.96
C VAL A 121 -11.99 0.56 -4.79
N GLN A 122 -12.90 1.32 -5.40
CA GLN A 122 -12.86 2.78 -5.38
C GLN A 122 -13.18 3.36 -3.99
N PHE A 123 -12.25 4.14 -3.44
CA PHE A 123 -12.45 4.95 -2.25
C PHE A 123 -12.19 6.41 -2.57
N THR A 124 -13.26 7.20 -2.70
CA THR A 124 -13.18 8.64 -2.97
C THR A 124 -13.26 9.44 -1.68
N THR A 125 -12.27 10.28 -1.42
CA THR A 125 -12.24 11.17 -0.26
C THR A 125 -11.66 12.55 -0.59
N GLY A 126 -12.04 13.55 0.19
CA GLY A 126 -11.55 14.92 0.04
C GLY A 126 -10.19 15.11 0.70
N VAL A 127 -9.16 15.39 -0.11
CA VAL A 127 -7.79 15.65 0.34
C VAL A 127 -7.42 17.12 0.19
N VAL A 128 -6.47 17.61 0.99
CA VAL A 128 -5.98 18.98 0.90
C VAL A 128 -4.66 19.00 0.13
N VAL A 129 -4.63 19.66 -1.01
CA VAL A 129 -3.42 19.91 -1.82
C VAL A 129 -3.23 21.42 -1.93
N GLN A 130 -2.11 21.94 -1.42
CA GLN A 130 -1.78 23.37 -1.47
C GLN A 130 -2.95 24.28 -1.03
N ARG A 131 -3.59 23.95 0.11
CA ARG A 131 -4.78 24.63 0.69
C ARG A 131 -6.11 24.39 -0.03
N ASN A 132 -6.12 23.79 -1.21
CA ASN A 132 -7.35 23.45 -1.92
C ASN A 132 -7.85 22.05 -1.53
N ARG A 133 -9.15 21.92 -1.27
CA ARG A 133 -9.76 20.61 -1.06
C ARG A 133 -10.19 20.03 -2.40
N ILE A 134 -9.63 18.89 -2.77
CA ILE A 134 -9.94 18.16 -4.00
C ILE A 134 -10.38 16.74 -3.66
N LEU A 135 -11.32 16.18 -4.43
CA LEU A 135 -11.65 14.77 -4.34
C LEU A 135 -10.55 13.95 -5.00
N ARG A 136 -10.15 12.85 -4.37
CA ARG A 136 -9.24 11.85 -4.94
C ARG A 136 -9.81 10.48 -4.69
N THR A 137 -9.72 9.62 -5.69
CA THR A 137 -10.11 8.21 -5.61
C THR A 137 -8.87 7.34 -5.52
N ARG A 138 -8.91 6.33 -4.65
CA ARG A 138 -7.83 5.35 -4.49
C ARG A 138 -8.37 3.96 -4.23
N ALA A 139 -7.56 2.95 -4.49
CA ALA A 139 -7.85 1.56 -4.19
C ALA A 139 -7.88 1.34 -2.67
N LYS A 140 -8.98 0.76 -2.20
CA LYS A 140 -9.17 0.35 -0.80
C LYS A 140 -9.59 -1.11 -0.73
N PHE A 141 -8.84 -1.90 0.01
CA PHE A 141 -9.16 -3.29 0.32
C PHE A 141 -9.61 -3.38 1.77
N ASP A 142 -10.88 -3.74 1.99
CA ASP A 142 -11.46 -3.83 3.34
C ASP A 142 -10.92 -5.03 4.12
N GLU A 143 -10.76 -6.16 3.43
CA GLU A 143 -10.07 -7.35 3.93
C GLU A 143 -8.79 -7.57 3.13
N TRP A 144 -7.69 -7.78 3.84
CA TRP A 144 -6.39 -8.01 3.20
C TRP A 144 -5.43 -8.79 4.11
N ALA A 145 -4.52 -9.53 3.49
CA ALA A 145 -3.37 -10.15 4.13
C ALA A 145 -2.17 -10.14 3.17
N VAL A 146 -0.96 -10.21 3.73
CA VAL A 146 0.27 -10.28 2.94
C VAL A 146 1.15 -11.38 3.49
N THR A 147 1.67 -12.21 2.59
CA THR A 147 2.73 -13.16 2.91
C THR A 147 4.01 -12.71 2.21
N PHE A 148 5.11 -12.61 2.96
CA PHE A 148 6.39 -12.15 2.45
C PHE A 148 7.55 -12.81 3.19
N THR A 149 8.71 -12.84 2.56
CA THR A 149 9.94 -13.35 3.14
C THR A 149 10.89 -12.21 3.50
N VAL A 150 11.62 -12.38 4.59
CA VAL A 150 12.71 -11.48 4.98
C VAL A 150 13.98 -12.28 5.21
N GLU A 151 15.10 -11.67 4.84
CA GLU A 151 16.44 -12.11 5.21
C GLU A 151 16.96 -11.20 6.31
N CYS A 152 17.45 -11.80 7.38
CA CYS A 152 17.99 -11.12 8.56
C CYS A 152 19.45 -11.53 8.78
N ASP A 153 20.30 -10.55 9.06
CA ASP A 153 21.64 -10.75 9.60
C ASP A 153 21.50 -11.17 11.08
N ASP A 154 21.99 -12.37 11.41
CA ASP A 154 21.83 -12.99 12.71
C ASP A 154 22.68 -12.36 13.83
N GLU A 155 23.70 -11.58 13.46
CA GLU A 155 24.47 -10.78 14.43
C GLU A 155 23.70 -9.51 14.84
N LEU A 156 22.78 -9.03 13.99
CA LEU A 156 22.09 -7.75 14.17
C LEU A 156 20.62 -7.89 14.56
N VAL A 157 19.94 -8.94 14.08
CA VAL A 157 18.49 -9.11 14.18
C VAL A 157 18.16 -10.53 14.63
N ASP A 158 17.58 -10.64 15.82
CA ASP A 158 16.99 -11.89 16.31
C ASP A 158 15.46 -11.93 16.08
N GLU A 159 14.88 -13.13 16.15
CA GLU A 159 13.44 -13.36 15.94
C GLU A 159 12.56 -12.52 16.90
N ARG A 160 12.97 -12.35 18.16
CA ARG A 160 12.19 -11.61 19.15
C ARG A 160 12.15 -10.13 18.80
N GLN A 161 13.27 -9.57 18.36
CA GLN A 161 13.34 -8.19 17.87
C GLN A 161 12.43 -8.02 16.65
N LEU A 162 12.52 -8.92 15.68
CA LEU A 162 11.67 -8.89 14.49
C LEU A 162 10.18 -8.93 14.86
N ALA A 163 9.77 -9.83 15.74
CA ALA A 163 8.40 -9.93 16.24
C ALA A 163 7.92 -8.64 16.91
N VAL A 164 8.77 -8.03 17.75
CA VAL A 164 8.45 -6.76 18.42
C VAL A 164 8.33 -5.61 17.42
N TRP A 165 9.21 -5.54 16.42
CA TRP A 165 9.14 -4.52 15.38
C TRP A 165 7.86 -4.63 14.56
N LEU A 166 7.46 -5.85 14.18
CA LEU A 166 6.22 -6.11 13.45
C LEU A 166 4.98 -5.73 14.27
N ASP A 167 4.96 -6.05 15.58
CA ASP A 167 3.86 -5.67 16.47
C ASP A 167 3.68 -4.15 16.53
N ILE A 168 4.77 -3.41 16.74
CA ILE A 168 4.76 -1.94 16.76
C ILE A 168 4.37 -1.39 15.39
N ALA A 169 4.92 -1.96 14.32
CA ALA A 169 4.63 -1.56 12.95
C ALA A 169 3.13 -1.69 12.65
N GLY A 170 2.53 -2.83 12.97
CA GLY A 170 1.10 -3.09 12.73
C GLY A 170 0.17 -2.20 13.55
N ARG A 171 0.49 -1.96 14.83
CA ARG A 171 -0.38 -1.19 15.74
C ARG A 171 -0.22 0.32 15.62
N ARG A 172 1.00 0.81 15.39
CA ARG A 172 1.34 2.24 15.52
C ARG A 172 1.80 2.90 14.23
N ILE A 173 2.21 2.13 13.23
CA ILE A 173 2.70 2.68 11.96
C ILE A 173 1.65 2.49 10.88
N GLY A 174 1.30 1.24 10.58
CA GLY A 174 0.40 0.80 9.52
C GLY A 174 1.03 0.85 8.12
N LEU A 175 0.33 0.27 7.14
CA LEU A 175 0.69 0.28 5.71
C LEU A 175 -0.20 1.24 4.92
N GLY A 176 0.25 1.63 3.72
CA GLY A 176 -0.54 2.48 2.82
C GLY A 176 -0.67 3.93 3.26
N ASP A 177 -1.70 4.60 2.75
CA ASP A 177 -2.02 5.99 3.12
C ASP A 177 -3.10 6.08 4.21
N TRP A 178 -3.19 7.24 4.85
CA TRP A 178 -4.03 7.48 6.02
C TRP A 178 -3.84 6.42 7.13
N ARG A 179 -2.60 5.95 7.25
CA ARG A 179 -2.16 5.04 8.31
C ARG A 179 -1.99 5.77 9.65
N PRO A 180 -1.92 5.04 10.79
CA PRO A 180 -1.70 5.65 12.12
C PRO A 180 -0.55 6.65 12.20
N GLU A 181 0.59 6.35 11.55
CA GLU A 181 1.74 7.27 11.53
C GLU A 181 1.41 8.63 10.88
N LYS A 182 0.39 8.67 10.02
CA LYS A 182 -0.12 9.86 9.33
C LYS A 182 -1.44 10.37 9.91
N SER A 183 -1.69 10.10 11.20
CA SER A 183 -2.90 10.50 11.93
C SER A 183 -4.21 9.94 11.36
N GLY A 184 -4.15 8.84 10.60
CA GLY A 184 -5.32 8.10 10.16
C GLY A 184 -5.49 6.77 10.90
N HIS A 185 -6.31 5.87 10.37
CA HIS A 185 -6.69 4.60 11.00
C HIS A 185 -6.63 3.39 10.07
N TYR A 186 -6.17 3.58 8.82
CA TYR A 186 -6.07 2.54 7.80
C TYR A 186 -4.77 1.74 7.88
N GLY A 187 -4.74 0.57 7.26
CA GLY A 187 -3.55 -0.25 7.09
C GLY A 187 -2.92 -0.81 8.37
N ARG A 188 -3.62 -0.81 9.50
CA ARG A 188 -3.19 -1.55 10.69
C ARG A 188 -3.24 -3.05 10.42
N PHE A 189 -2.33 -3.79 11.04
CA PHE A 189 -2.24 -5.23 10.90
C PHE A 189 -1.76 -5.92 12.17
N VAL A 190 -1.86 -7.24 12.18
CA VAL A 190 -1.24 -8.14 13.16
C VAL A 190 -0.41 -9.18 12.41
N THR A 191 0.65 -9.68 13.02
CA THR A 191 1.39 -10.84 12.52
C THR A 191 0.59 -12.11 12.84
N GLU A 192 0.17 -12.84 11.80
CA GLU A 192 -0.49 -14.14 11.95
C GLU A 192 0.54 -15.27 12.10
N SER A 193 1.64 -15.22 11.35
CA SER A 193 2.74 -16.19 11.49
C SER A 193 4.11 -15.55 11.23
N LEU A 194 5.12 -16.14 11.88
CA LEU A 194 6.54 -15.82 11.76
C LEU A 194 7.29 -17.15 11.85
N GLU A 195 7.75 -17.65 10.71
CA GLU A 195 8.33 -19.01 10.59
C GLU A 195 9.74 -18.92 10.01
N GLU A 196 10.71 -19.48 10.70
CA GLU A 196 12.08 -19.62 10.18
C GLU A 196 12.17 -20.78 9.17
N PHE A 197 12.91 -20.61 8.08
CA PHE A 197 13.10 -21.63 7.05
C PHE A 197 14.47 -21.58 6.36
#